data_AF-A0AAX0ZA01-F1
#
_entry.id   AF-A0AAX0ZA01-F1
#
_cell.length_a   1.000
_cell.length_b   1.000
_cell.length_c   1.000
_cell.angle_alpha   90.00
_cell.angle_beta   90.00
_cell.angle_gamma   90.00
#
_symmetry.space_group_name_H-M   'P 1'
#
loop_
_entity.id
_entity.type
_entity.pdbx_description
1 polymer ?
#
loop_
_entity_poly.entity_id
_entity_poly.type
_entity_poly.pdbx_seq_one_letter_code
_entity_poly.pdbx_strand_id
1 'polypeptide(L)'
;MKFLKKSWKYIVVAIVAMFIGSAMSGSSPSKASEKLKKENETLQKKVDELAPYAKLAEADAKEKMEKIEKKKEEEAKAKKEEEKKKEELAKKKAEEQEKKGYDTGITYEQLARTPEKYKGKKVKFKGEVVQVMEGDGTTEIRVAVDEYYNDIVYGAYQADLVKSRVLEGDVITFMGTSEGVITYESTTDGNITIPSVSIEKIEN
;
A
#
# COMPACT_ATOMS: atom_id res chain seq x y z
N MET A 1 29.91 1.46 -7.33
CA MET A 1 30.83 0.29 -7.43
C MET A 1 31.56 0.12 -8.78
N LYS A 2 31.20 0.85 -9.86
CA LYS A 2 31.92 0.77 -11.15
C LYS A 2 33.33 1.42 -11.15
N PHE A 3 33.61 2.35 -10.23
CA PHE A 3 34.90 3.05 -10.15
C PHE A 3 36.04 2.21 -9.54
N LEU A 4 35.77 1.32 -8.56
CA LEU A 4 36.83 0.50 -7.95
C LEU A 4 37.38 -0.59 -8.90
N LYS A 5 36.55 -1.14 -9.80
CA LYS A 5 36.97 -2.20 -10.73
C LYS A 5 37.97 -1.72 -11.80
N LYS A 6 37.90 -0.45 -12.20
CA LYS A 6 38.78 0.13 -13.24
C LYS A 6 40.08 0.70 -12.67
N SER A 7 40.05 1.14 -11.41
CA SER A 7 41.17 1.83 -10.76
C SER A 7 42.13 0.93 -9.97
N TRP A 8 41.75 -0.32 -9.66
CA TRP A 8 42.58 -1.24 -8.87
C TRP A 8 43.93 -1.54 -9.55
N LYS A 9 43.97 -1.66 -10.89
CA LYS A 9 45.24 -1.84 -11.62
C LYS A 9 46.22 -0.68 -11.40
N TYR A 10 45.72 0.56 -11.27
CA TYR A 10 46.54 1.74 -11.00
C TYR A 10 46.95 1.85 -9.52
N ILE A 11 46.12 1.37 -8.60
CA ILE A 11 46.44 1.34 -7.15
C ILE A 11 47.56 0.34 -6.86
N VAL A 12 47.56 -0.83 -7.50
CA VAL A 12 48.65 -1.82 -7.37
C VAL A 12 49.96 -1.29 -7.96
N VAL A 13 49.90 -0.61 -9.10
CA VAL A 13 51.08 0.03 -9.73
C VAL A 13 51.63 1.19 -8.88
N ALA A 14 50.76 1.98 -8.23
CA ALA A 14 51.18 3.07 -7.34
C ALA A 14 51.84 2.57 -6.04
N ILE A 15 51.35 1.48 -5.46
CA ILE A 15 51.96 0.86 -4.27
C ILE A 15 53.35 0.30 -4.61
N VAL A 16 53.52 -0.31 -5.78
CA VAL A 16 54.82 -0.83 -6.24
C VAL A 16 55.82 0.30 -6.55
N ALA A 17 55.37 1.43 -7.09
CA ALA A 17 56.24 2.60 -7.33
C ALA A 17 56.72 3.26 -6.03
N MET A 18 55.90 3.24 -4.97
CA MET A 18 56.26 3.81 -3.66
C MET A 18 57.36 3.01 -2.94
N PHE A 19 57.44 1.69 -3.16
CA PHE A 19 58.50 0.84 -2.60
C PHE A 19 59.85 0.96 -3.34
N ILE A 20 59.87 1.44 -4.58
CA ILE A 20 61.11 1.61 -5.36
C ILE A 20 61.81 2.94 -5.01
N GLY A 21 61.07 3.96 -4.57
CA GLY A 21 61.60 5.29 -4.23
C GLY A 21 62.50 5.35 -2.98
N SER A 22 62.38 4.41 -2.04
CA SER A 22 63.16 4.41 -0.78
C SER A 22 64.45 3.56 -0.83
N ALA A 23 64.75 2.90 -1.95
CA ALA A 23 65.90 2.00 -2.08
C ALA A 23 67.05 2.57 -2.94
N MET A 24 67.08 3.89 -3.19
CA MET A 24 68.25 4.56 -3.78
C MET A 24 69.26 4.99 -2.70
N SER A 25 69.83 4.01 -1.99
CA SER A 25 71.18 4.16 -1.44
C SER A 25 71.91 2.82 -1.55
N GLY A 26 72.86 2.75 -2.49
CA GLY A 26 73.91 1.74 -2.53
C GLY A 26 73.57 0.33 -3.03
N SER A 27 73.35 0.12 -4.34
CA SER A 27 73.79 -1.11 -5.02
C SER A 27 73.69 -1.04 -6.54
N SER A 28 74.66 -1.68 -7.21
CA SER A 28 74.86 -1.69 -8.66
C SER A 28 73.63 -2.18 -9.48
N PRO A 29 73.26 -1.49 -10.58
CA PRO A 29 71.97 -1.62 -11.28
C PRO A 29 71.69 -2.94 -12.01
N SER A 30 72.64 -3.88 -12.15
CA SER A 30 72.47 -5.08 -12.98
C SER A 30 71.84 -6.30 -12.29
N LYS A 31 72.04 -6.49 -10.98
CA LYS A 31 71.48 -7.65 -10.24
C LYS A 31 70.04 -7.40 -9.75
N ALA A 32 69.68 -6.14 -9.49
CA ALA A 32 68.32 -5.76 -9.09
C ALA A 32 67.32 -5.91 -10.25
N SER A 33 67.73 -5.57 -11.49
CA SER A 33 66.88 -5.66 -12.68
C SER A 33 66.56 -7.10 -13.08
N GLU A 34 67.50 -8.04 -12.96
CA GLU A 34 67.24 -9.46 -13.22
C GLU A 34 66.29 -10.09 -12.18
N LYS A 35 66.44 -9.70 -10.90
CA LYS A 35 65.55 -10.18 -9.83
C LYS A 35 64.12 -9.68 -10.05
N LEU A 36 63.97 -8.40 -10.40
CA LEU A 36 62.69 -7.80 -10.77
C LEU A 36 62.06 -8.46 -12.00
N LYS A 37 62.86 -8.86 -12.99
CA LYS A 37 62.36 -9.56 -14.19
C LYS A 37 61.80 -10.94 -13.87
N LYS A 38 62.51 -11.73 -13.05
CA LYS A 38 62.04 -13.06 -12.61
C LYS A 38 60.80 -12.97 -11.71
N GLU A 39 60.73 -11.97 -10.85
CA GLU A 39 59.57 -11.72 -10.00
C GLU A 39 58.34 -11.33 -10.84
N ASN A 40 58.50 -10.48 -11.86
CA ASN A 40 57.44 -10.15 -12.81
C ASN A 40 56.96 -11.36 -13.64
N GLU A 41 57.87 -12.22 -14.12
CA GLU A 41 57.49 -13.46 -14.83
C GLU A 41 56.70 -14.42 -13.92
N THR A 42 57.07 -14.50 -12.65
CA THR A 42 56.38 -15.33 -11.65
C THR A 42 54.99 -14.76 -11.33
N LEU A 43 54.88 -13.43 -11.20
CA LEU A 43 53.60 -12.75 -11.00
C LEU A 43 52.69 -12.91 -12.21
N GLN A 44 53.23 -12.83 -13.43
CA GLN A 44 52.48 -13.03 -14.66
C GLN A 44 51.89 -14.44 -14.74
N LYS A 45 52.68 -15.47 -14.41
CA LYS A 45 52.18 -16.87 -14.36
C LYS A 45 51.03 -17.05 -13.36
N LYS A 46 51.13 -16.44 -12.15
CA LYS A 46 50.05 -16.47 -11.17
C LYS A 46 48.80 -15.74 -11.66
N VAL A 47 48.96 -14.66 -12.42
CA VAL A 47 47.83 -13.95 -13.05
C VAL A 47 47.15 -14.84 -14.10
N ASP A 48 47.93 -15.56 -14.91
CA ASP A 48 47.41 -16.46 -15.93
C ASP A 48 46.71 -17.70 -15.32
N GLU A 49 47.25 -18.25 -14.22
CA GLU A 49 46.64 -19.34 -13.45
C GLU A 49 45.32 -18.93 -12.76
N LEU A 50 45.17 -17.65 -12.36
CA LEU A 50 43.98 -17.13 -11.68
C LEU A 50 42.91 -16.59 -12.64
N ALA A 51 43.25 -16.28 -13.89
CA ALA A 51 42.32 -15.83 -14.92
C ALA A 51 41.08 -16.74 -15.13
N PRO A 52 41.18 -18.09 -15.15
CA PRO A 52 40.00 -18.95 -15.28
C PRO A 52 39.08 -18.89 -14.06
N TYR A 53 39.63 -18.76 -12.85
CA TYR A 53 38.85 -18.64 -11.61
C TYR A 53 38.06 -17.33 -11.56
N ALA A 54 38.65 -16.23 -12.04
CA ALA A 54 37.95 -14.95 -12.16
C ALA A 54 36.77 -15.04 -13.14
N LYS A 55 36.94 -15.72 -14.28
CA LYS A 55 35.86 -15.92 -15.26
C LYS A 55 34.71 -16.79 -14.72
N LEU A 56 35.03 -17.84 -13.96
CA LEU A 56 34.02 -18.69 -13.32
C LEU A 56 33.20 -17.91 -12.27
N ALA A 57 33.87 -17.11 -11.44
CA ALA A 57 33.20 -16.27 -10.44
C ALA A 57 32.28 -15.21 -11.08
N GLU A 58 32.67 -14.65 -12.22
CA GLU A 58 31.84 -13.71 -12.98
C GLU A 58 30.61 -14.40 -13.63
N ALA A 59 30.77 -15.64 -14.12
CA ALA A 59 29.68 -16.44 -14.67
C ALA A 59 28.64 -16.82 -13.59
N ASP A 60 29.09 -17.31 -12.43
CA ASP A 60 28.21 -17.65 -11.31
C ASP A 60 27.46 -16.43 -10.77
N ALA A 61 28.12 -15.27 -10.71
CA ALA A 61 27.49 -14.02 -10.32
C ALA A 61 26.42 -13.60 -11.34
N LYS A 62 26.69 -13.74 -12.64
CA LYS A 62 25.74 -13.41 -13.70
C LYS A 62 24.51 -14.34 -13.66
N GLU A 63 24.71 -15.65 -13.50
CA GLU A 63 23.60 -16.62 -13.40
C GLU A 63 22.73 -16.37 -12.15
N LYS A 64 23.35 -16.06 -11.00
CA LYS A 64 22.62 -15.69 -9.79
C LYS A 64 21.80 -14.41 -9.98
N MET A 65 22.36 -13.39 -10.64
CA MET A 65 21.63 -12.15 -10.94
C MET A 65 20.46 -12.40 -11.90
N GLU A 66 20.63 -13.19 -12.96
CA GLU A 66 19.55 -13.54 -13.89
C GLU A 66 18.43 -14.34 -13.20
N LYS A 67 18.77 -15.26 -12.29
CA LYS A 67 17.77 -15.99 -11.48
C LYS A 67 16.99 -15.07 -10.53
N ILE A 68 17.65 -14.07 -9.94
CA ILE A 68 16.99 -13.07 -9.08
C ILE A 68 16.07 -12.17 -9.90
N GLU A 69 16.49 -11.74 -11.09
CA GLU A 69 15.67 -10.93 -11.99
C GLU A 69 14.43 -11.69 -12.47
N LYS A 70 14.58 -12.95 -12.89
CA LYS A 70 13.45 -13.81 -13.27
C LYS A 70 12.43 -14.00 -12.14
N LYS A 71 12.91 -14.30 -10.91
CA LYS A 71 12.01 -14.41 -9.74
C LYS A 71 11.28 -13.11 -9.43
N LYS A 72 11.95 -11.96 -9.53
CA LYS A 72 11.30 -10.65 -9.33
C LYS A 72 10.25 -10.35 -10.39
N GLU A 73 10.51 -10.73 -11.65
CA GLU A 73 9.55 -10.54 -12.73
C GLU A 73 8.31 -11.43 -12.57
N GLU A 74 8.49 -12.70 -12.16
CA GLU A 74 7.38 -13.61 -11.85
C GLU A 74 6.54 -13.12 -10.65
N GLU A 75 7.18 -12.67 -9.57
CA GLU A 75 6.47 -12.13 -8.40
C GLU A 75 5.70 -10.84 -8.74
N ALA A 76 6.30 -9.97 -9.58
CA ALA A 76 5.63 -8.76 -10.06
C ALA A 76 4.43 -9.07 -10.98
N LYS A 77 4.54 -10.10 -11.83
CA LYS A 77 3.41 -10.57 -12.66
C LYS A 77 2.30 -11.18 -11.80
N ALA A 78 2.65 -11.99 -10.81
CA ALA A 78 1.68 -12.59 -9.89
C ALA A 78 0.93 -11.53 -9.07
N LYS A 79 1.62 -10.52 -8.53
CA LYS A 79 0.99 -9.40 -7.81
C LYS A 79 0.04 -8.60 -8.70
N LYS A 80 0.46 -8.28 -9.94
CA LYS A 80 -0.41 -7.57 -10.91
C LYS A 80 -1.65 -8.39 -11.29
N GLU A 81 -1.52 -9.71 -11.42
CA GLU A 81 -2.66 -10.57 -11.73
C GLU A 81 -3.63 -10.68 -10.54
N GLU A 82 -3.12 -10.78 -9.31
CA GLU A 82 -3.95 -10.77 -8.10
C GLU A 82 -4.69 -9.43 -7.92
N GLU A 83 -4.02 -8.31 -8.15
CA GLU A 83 -4.61 -6.98 -8.07
C GLU A 83 -5.71 -6.79 -9.13
N LYS A 84 -5.46 -7.22 -10.38
CA LYS A 84 -6.50 -7.23 -11.43
C LYS A 84 -7.70 -8.10 -11.08
N LYS A 85 -7.48 -9.29 -10.51
CA LYS A 85 -8.57 -10.18 -10.07
C LYS A 85 -9.39 -9.54 -8.93
N LYS A 86 -8.74 -8.82 -8.00
CA LYS A 86 -9.43 -8.07 -6.93
C LYS A 86 -10.24 -6.91 -7.51
N GLU A 87 -9.69 -6.16 -8.45
CA GLU A 87 -10.37 -5.04 -9.11
C GLU A 87 -11.58 -5.51 -9.93
N GLU A 88 -11.45 -6.59 -10.70
CA GLU A 88 -12.55 -7.15 -11.50
C GLU A 88 -13.67 -7.72 -10.60
N LEU A 89 -13.32 -8.38 -9.49
CA LEU A 89 -14.29 -8.84 -8.49
C LEU A 89 -15.00 -7.67 -7.81
N ALA A 90 -14.28 -6.59 -7.51
CA ALA A 90 -14.86 -5.38 -6.93
C ALA A 90 -15.82 -4.70 -7.92
N LYS A 91 -15.45 -4.59 -9.21
CA LYS A 91 -16.33 -4.06 -10.26
C LYS A 91 -17.59 -4.90 -10.44
N LYS A 92 -17.47 -6.23 -10.54
CA LYS A 92 -18.64 -7.12 -10.64
C LYS A 92 -19.58 -7.00 -9.44
N LYS A 93 -19.03 -6.88 -8.22
CA LYS A 93 -19.84 -6.67 -7.01
C LYS A 93 -20.51 -5.30 -7.00
N ALA A 94 -19.81 -4.24 -7.43
CA ALA A 94 -20.38 -2.90 -7.53
C ALA A 94 -21.52 -2.86 -8.57
N GLU A 95 -21.33 -3.46 -9.74
CA GLU A 95 -22.38 -3.57 -10.77
C GLU A 95 -23.58 -4.40 -10.30
N GLU A 96 -23.37 -5.47 -9.53
CA GLU A 96 -24.46 -6.26 -8.95
C GLU A 96 -25.21 -5.48 -7.87
N GLN A 97 -24.51 -4.70 -7.05
CA GLN A 97 -25.11 -3.82 -6.05
C GLN A 97 -25.89 -2.67 -6.70
N GLU A 98 -25.39 -2.11 -7.79
CA GLU A 98 -26.10 -1.09 -8.57
C GLU A 98 -27.43 -1.63 -9.10
N LYS A 99 -27.43 -2.88 -9.62
CA LYS A 99 -28.65 -3.55 -10.09
C LYS A 99 -29.66 -3.88 -8.97
N LYS A 100 -29.20 -4.11 -7.74
CA LYS A 100 -30.06 -4.36 -6.56
C LYS A 100 -30.64 -3.08 -5.96
N GLY A 101 -30.14 -1.91 -6.35
CA GLY A 101 -30.59 -0.63 -5.78
C GLY A 101 -30.31 -0.56 -4.27
N TYR A 102 -31.33 -0.23 -3.48
CA TYR A 102 -31.22 -0.07 -2.03
C TYR A 102 -31.67 -1.29 -1.23
N ASP A 103 -32.33 -2.27 -1.85
CA ASP A 103 -32.80 -3.50 -1.19
C ASP A 103 -31.66 -4.52 -1.07
N THR A 104 -30.58 -4.12 -0.40
CA THR A 104 -29.36 -4.94 -0.23
C THR A 104 -29.47 -5.97 0.89
N GLY A 105 -30.50 -5.87 1.75
CA GLY A 105 -30.69 -6.73 2.92
C GLY A 105 -29.66 -6.50 4.03
N ILE A 106 -28.93 -5.37 3.99
CA ILE A 106 -27.98 -4.99 5.04
C ILE A 106 -28.77 -4.56 6.28
N THR A 107 -28.44 -5.15 7.43
CA THR A 107 -29.12 -4.86 8.71
C THR A 107 -28.37 -3.82 9.53
N TYR A 108 -29.05 -3.25 10.53
CA TYR A 108 -28.42 -2.34 11.50
C TYR A 108 -27.19 -2.96 12.15
N GLU A 109 -27.32 -4.19 12.66
CA GLU A 109 -26.25 -4.91 13.37
C GLU A 109 -24.99 -5.07 12.52
N GLN A 110 -25.13 -5.26 11.21
CA GLN A 110 -24.01 -5.38 10.28
C GLN A 110 -23.24 -4.06 10.17
N LEU A 111 -23.96 -2.93 10.11
CA LEU A 111 -23.36 -1.60 10.11
C LEU A 111 -22.71 -1.27 11.46
N ALA A 112 -23.39 -1.57 12.56
CA ALA A 112 -22.91 -1.25 13.90
C ALA A 112 -21.69 -2.11 14.32
N ARG A 113 -21.70 -3.41 14.01
CA ARG A 113 -20.64 -4.34 14.45
C ARG A 113 -19.47 -4.43 13.47
N THR A 114 -19.70 -4.20 12.18
CA THR A 114 -18.68 -4.36 11.13
C THR A 114 -18.71 -3.24 10.08
N PRO A 115 -18.64 -1.96 10.50
CA PRO A 115 -18.88 -0.81 9.61
C PRO A 115 -17.97 -0.77 8.39
N GLU A 116 -16.69 -1.09 8.55
CA GLU A 116 -15.70 -1.06 7.46
C GLU A 116 -16.05 -2.00 6.29
N LYS A 117 -16.76 -3.10 6.56
CA LYS A 117 -17.18 -4.05 5.52
C LYS A 117 -18.36 -3.51 4.69
N TYR A 118 -19.12 -2.56 5.21
CA TYR A 118 -20.33 -2.04 4.59
C TYR A 118 -20.26 -0.57 4.20
N LYS A 119 -19.17 0.12 4.56
CA LYS A 119 -18.86 1.46 4.06
C LYS A 119 -18.90 1.51 2.53
N GLY A 120 -19.55 2.52 1.99
CA GLY A 120 -19.78 2.72 0.56
C GLY A 120 -20.89 1.85 -0.04
N LYS A 121 -21.58 1.01 0.74
CA LYS A 121 -22.69 0.20 0.22
C LYS A 121 -24.02 0.93 0.39
N LYS A 122 -24.92 0.71 -0.57
CA LYS A 122 -26.31 1.16 -0.51
C LYS A 122 -27.08 0.40 0.55
N VAL A 123 -27.88 1.12 1.31
CA VAL A 123 -28.69 0.61 2.43
C VAL A 123 -30.09 1.22 2.38
N LYS A 124 -31.04 0.50 2.98
CA LYS A 124 -32.43 0.93 3.15
C LYS A 124 -32.86 0.57 4.56
N PHE A 125 -33.38 1.55 5.28
CA PHE A 125 -33.92 1.35 6.60
C PHE A 125 -35.26 2.06 6.73
N LYS A 126 -36.08 1.53 7.63
CA LYS A 126 -37.31 2.17 8.07
C LYS A 126 -37.23 2.35 9.58
N GLY A 127 -37.64 3.53 10.05
CA GLY A 127 -37.56 3.83 11.47
C GLY A 127 -38.23 5.15 11.83
N GLU A 128 -38.28 5.41 13.13
CA GLU A 128 -38.84 6.63 13.71
C GLU A 128 -37.73 7.66 13.93
N VAL A 129 -37.96 8.90 13.50
CA VAL A 129 -37.01 10.00 13.66
C VAL A 129 -37.02 10.47 15.11
N VAL A 130 -35.93 10.25 15.83
CA VAL A 130 -35.83 10.62 17.26
C VAL A 130 -35.25 12.02 17.48
N GLN A 131 -34.54 12.56 16.49
CA GLN A 131 -33.94 13.89 16.59
C GLN A 131 -33.71 14.46 15.19
N VAL A 132 -33.99 15.75 15.01
CA VAL A 132 -33.70 16.48 13.77
C VAL A 132 -32.82 17.70 14.09
N MET A 133 -31.72 17.85 13.35
CA MET A 133 -30.82 19.00 13.41
C MET A 133 -30.71 19.62 12.02
N GLU A 134 -31.22 20.83 11.87
CA GLU A 134 -31.19 21.57 10.61
C GLU A 134 -30.01 22.55 10.61
N GLY A 135 -29.14 22.39 9.61
CA GLY A 135 -28.07 23.35 9.32
C GLY A 135 -28.32 24.11 8.03
N ASP A 136 -27.31 24.86 7.58
CA ASP A 136 -27.36 25.59 6.31
C ASP A 136 -27.22 24.62 5.12
N GLY A 137 -28.36 24.18 4.58
CA GLY A 137 -28.46 23.37 3.37
C GLY A 137 -28.38 21.86 3.59
N THR A 138 -27.99 21.39 4.77
CA THR A 138 -28.00 19.96 5.14
C THR A 138 -28.82 19.76 6.41
N THR A 139 -29.60 18.68 6.43
CA THR A 139 -30.34 18.24 7.61
C THR A 139 -29.76 16.93 8.09
N GLU A 140 -29.51 16.85 9.39
CA GLU A 140 -29.02 15.68 10.09
C GLU A 140 -30.14 15.11 10.94
N ILE A 141 -30.31 13.79 10.93
CA ILE A 141 -31.36 13.09 11.67
C ILE A 141 -30.77 11.90 12.41
N ARG A 142 -31.37 11.58 13.56
CA ARG A 142 -31.19 10.30 14.24
C ARG A 142 -32.46 9.51 14.10
N VAL A 143 -32.35 8.27 13.64
CA VAL A 143 -33.50 7.40 13.36
C VAL A 143 -33.34 6.12 14.16
N ALA A 144 -34.36 5.78 14.95
CA ALA A 144 -34.48 4.47 15.59
C ALA A 144 -35.00 3.46 14.57
N VAL A 145 -34.14 2.56 14.11
CA VAL A 145 -34.43 1.60 13.05
C VAL A 145 -34.79 0.22 13.62
N ASP A 146 -35.46 -0.59 12.80
CA ASP A 146 -35.68 -2.02 13.04
C ASP A 146 -36.32 -2.38 14.41
N GLU A 147 -37.56 -1.97 14.72
CA GLU A 147 -38.37 -2.34 15.92
C GLU A 147 -37.72 -2.20 17.32
N TYR A 148 -36.42 -1.93 17.41
CA TYR A 148 -35.64 -1.78 18.62
C TYR A 148 -35.35 -0.31 18.83
N TYR A 149 -35.99 0.28 19.85
CA TYR A 149 -35.85 1.70 20.21
C TYR A 149 -34.41 2.20 20.40
N ASN A 150 -33.45 1.29 20.64
CA ASN A 150 -32.06 1.63 20.91
C ASN A 150 -31.15 1.57 19.66
N ASP A 151 -31.64 1.08 18.52
CA ASP A 151 -30.84 0.93 17.31
C ASP A 151 -30.87 2.25 16.52
N ILE A 152 -30.01 3.18 16.91
CA ILE A 152 -29.96 4.51 16.31
C ILE A 152 -29.00 4.55 15.12
N VAL A 153 -29.50 5.01 13.98
CA VAL A 153 -28.71 5.37 12.80
C VAL A 153 -28.64 6.89 12.66
N TYR A 154 -27.44 7.40 12.43
CA TYR A 154 -27.23 8.78 12.00
C TYR A 154 -27.43 8.89 10.49
N GLY A 155 -28.26 9.84 10.07
CA GLY A 155 -28.54 10.14 8.68
C GLY A 155 -28.27 11.60 8.36
N ALA A 156 -27.68 11.89 7.19
CA ALA A 156 -27.53 13.26 6.70
C ALA A 156 -28.03 13.36 5.25
N TYR A 157 -28.79 14.41 4.94
CA TYR A 157 -29.30 14.69 3.58
C TYR A 157 -29.31 16.18 3.27
N GLN A 158 -29.30 16.53 1.99
CA GLN A 158 -29.48 17.91 1.54
C GLN A 158 -30.93 18.36 1.75
N ALA A 159 -31.15 19.58 2.23
CA ALA A 159 -32.48 20.07 2.59
C ALA A 159 -33.47 20.08 1.42
N ASP A 160 -32.99 20.16 0.18
CA ASP A 160 -33.77 20.12 -1.05
C ASP A 160 -34.19 18.70 -1.49
N LEU A 161 -33.66 17.66 -0.84
CA LEU A 161 -34.01 16.26 -1.12
C LEU A 161 -35.49 15.98 -0.86
N VAL A 162 -36.07 16.64 0.13
CA VAL A 162 -37.45 16.42 0.57
C VAL A 162 -38.33 17.60 0.17
N LYS A 163 -39.56 17.30 -0.27
CA LYS A 163 -40.56 18.34 -0.59
C LYS A 163 -41.25 18.91 0.65
N SER A 164 -41.24 18.14 1.74
CA SER A 164 -41.81 18.48 3.03
C SER A 164 -40.78 18.20 4.11
N ARG A 165 -40.79 19.02 5.16
CA ARG A 165 -39.90 18.87 6.31
C ARG A 165 -40.14 17.53 7.00
N VAL A 166 -39.06 16.87 7.43
CA VAL A 166 -39.08 15.70 8.31
C VAL A 166 -39.05 16.20 9.75
N LEU A 167 -39.94 15.69 10.59
CA LEU A 167 -40.06 16.09 12.00
C LEU A 167 -39.70 14.93 12.94
N GLU A 168 -39.42 15.29 14.19
CA GLU A 168 -39.29 14.30 15.27
C GLU A 168 -40.62 13.56 15.45
N GLY A 169 -40.53 12.23 15.56
CA GLY A 169 -41.67 11.31 15.60
C GLY A 169 -42.16 10.81 14.24
N ASP A 170 -41.63 11.32 13.12
CA ASP A 170 -41.99 10.82 11.79
C ASP A 170 -41.43 9.41 11.57
N VAL A 171 -42.23 8.51 10.98
CA VAL A 171 -41.78 7.18 10.57
C VAL A 171 -41.43 7.20 9.10
N ILE A 172 -40.13 7.21 8.78
CA ILE A 172 -39.64 7.33 7.41
C ILE A 172 -38.96 6.04 6.94
N THR A 173 -38.96 5.84 5.62
CA THR A 173 -38.04 4.91 4.95
C THR A 173 -36.96 5.72 4.26
N PHE A 174 -35.71 5.57 4.69
CA PHE A 174 -34.58 6.27 4.09
C PHE A 174 -33.65 5.31 3.37
N MET A 175 -33.11 5.79 2.25
CA MET A 175 -32.25 5.06 1.34
C MET A 175 -31.01 5.90 1.09
N GLY A 176 -29.84 5.28 1.19
CA GLY A 176 -28.59 5.99 1.10
C GLY A 176 -27.38 5.09 1.05
N THR A 177 -26.22 5.69 1.25
CA THR A 177 -24.92 5.02 1.25
C THR A 177 -24.34 5.02 2.66
N SER A 178 -23.94 3.86 3.18
CA SER A 178 -23.32 3.77 4.51
C SER A 178 -21.92 4.40 4.52
N GLU A 179 -21.65 5.26 5.51
CA GLU A 179 -20.37 5.95 5.67
C GLU A 179 -19.49 5.33 6.77
N GLY A 180 -19.94 4.23 7.39
CA GLY A 180 -19.29 3.60 8.53
C GLY A 180 -19.98 3.99 9.83
N VAL A 181 -19.21 4.48 10.81
CA VAL A 181 -19.72 4.97 12.10
C VAL A 181 -19.26 6.39 12.37
N ILE A 182 -20.05 7.13 13.13
CA ILE A 182 -19.72 8.43 13.69
C ILE A 182 -19.67 8.32 15.22
N THR A 183 -18.69 8.97 15.83
CA THR A 183 -18.57 9.08 17.29
C THR A 183 -18.75 10.52 17.72
N TYR A 184 -19.60 10.77 18.72
CA TYR A 184 -19.81 12.09 19.31
C TYR A 184 -19.94 11.99 20.83
N GLU A 185 -19.63 13.09 21.52
CA GLU A 185 -19.77 13.19 22.96
C GLU A 185 -21.23 13.50 23.34
N SER A 186 -21.83 12.60 24.12
CA SER A 186 -23.13 12.78 24.76
C SER A 186 -22.96 13.47 26.10
N THR A 187 -23.91 14.35 26.44
CA THR A 187 -23.97 15.03 27.74
C THR A 187 -24.16 14.08 28.92
N THR A 188 -24.66 12.86 28.67
CA THR A 188 -25.04 11.89 29.71
C THR A 188 -24.15 10.65 29.72
N ASP A 189 -23.80 10.12 28.53
CA ASP A 189 -23.18 8.78 28.39
C ASP A 189 -21.75 8.81 27.83
N GLY A 190 -21.12 9.98 27.73
CA GLY A 190 -19.79 10.11 27.12
C GLY A 190 -19.82 9.83 25.61
N ASN A 191 -18.75 9.24 25.06
CA ASN A 191 -18.64 9.01 23.61
C ASN A 191 -19.61 7.92 23.12
N ILE A 192 -20.59 8.31 22.29
CA ILE A 192 -21.53 7.42 21.61
C ILE A 192 -21.05 7.19 20.18
N THR A 193 -21.04 5.93 19.74
CA THR A 193 -20.67 5.54 18.37
C THR A 193 -21.84 4.85 17.69
N ILE A 194 -22.34 5.41 16.59
CA ILE A 194 -23.50 4.90 15.84
C ILE A 194 -23.22 4.82 14.34
N PRO A 195 -23.89 3.93 13.59
CA PRO A 195 -23.81 3.89 12.13
C PRO A 195 -24.16 5.22 11.48
N SER A 196 -23.44 5.59 10.42
CA SER A 196 -23.69 6.78 9.60
C SER A 196 -24.15 6.39 8.19
N VAL A 197 -25.14 7.12 7.67
CA VAL A 197 -25.68 6.97 6.32
C VAL A 197 -25.83 8.34 5.64
N SER A 198 -25.23 8.49 4.47
CA SER A 198 -25.51 9.59 3.55
C SER A 198 -26.80 9.28 2.80
N ILE A 199 -27.87 10.02 3.10
CA ILE A 199 -29.22 9.75 2.61
C ILE A 199 -29.39 10.41 1.23
N GLU A 200 -29.79 9.60 0.27
CA GLU A 200 -30.00 9.99 -1.13
C GLU A 200 -31.49 9.99 -1.51
N LYS A 201 -32.35 9.35 -0.72
CA LYS A 201 -33.80 9.35 -0.92
C LYS A 201 -34.55 9.08 0.40
N ILE A 202 -35.64 9.80 0.62
CA ILE A 202 -36.56 9.62 1.76
C ILE A 202 -37.97 9.38 1.22
N GLU A 203 -38.65 8.39 1.79
CA GLU A 203 -40.07 8.08 1.56
C GLU A 203 -40.80 8.16 2.91
N ASN A 204 -41.94 8.87 2.92
CA ASN A 204 -42.81 9.09 4.08
C ASN A 204 -44.23 8.63 3.71
#